data_AF-A0A2W7NBF2-F1
#
_entry.id   AF-A0A2W7NBF2-F1
#
_cell.length_a   1.000
_cell.length_b   1.000
_cell.length_c   1.000
_cell.angle_alpha   90.00
_cell.angle_beta   90.00
_cell.angle_gamma   90.00
#
_symmetry.space_group_name_H-M   'P 1'
#
loop_
_entity.id
_entity.type
_entity.pdbx_description
1 polymer ?
#
loop_
_entity_poly.entity_id
_entity_poly.type
_entity_poly.pdbx_seq_one_letter_code
_entity_poly.pdbx_strand_id
1 'polypeptide(L)'
;MLANCMRQADPTRPVISAMTTWDKDWEIFDPLMAAHDVCGYNYELRRAPADHQRVPSRIILQTESYPRDAFANWTLVQSNNYVIGDFVWTALDYLGESGIGHWYYSGDAPGEHWERDLFPWHGAYCGGIDLLGWRKPISHYRSMLYNNTEQLYLAVREPNPDPLQITETKWAVWPTWESWTWPGFEGKELQVEVYSKYPKVRLYLNKKLIGEQATTEAQQFKATFTVPYTSGELNAVGLTDNNEVETATLKTSGDAARIKLKADRTTISANGQDLSFIAVEITDNDGVIRIHPSNPIYLYQVPVDKLRQ
;
A
#
# COMPACT_ATOMS: atom_id res chain seq x y z
N MET A 1 27.92 -27.28 -1.69
CA MET A 1 27.14 -26.07 -1.31
C MET A 1 26.06 -25.85 -2.36
N LEU A 2 24.84 -25.49 -1.96
CA LEU A 2 23.70 -25.27 -2.87
C LEU A 2 24.02 -24.29 -4.01
N ALA A 3 24.77 -23.22 -3.71
CA ALA A 3 25.19 -22.23 -4.70
C ALA A 3 25.97 -22.85 -5.89
N ASN A 4 26.81 -23.86 -5.65
CA ASN A 4 27.53 -24.53 -6.74
C ASN A 4 26.60 -25.39 -7.59
N CYS A 5 25.61 -26.05 -6.97
CA CYS A 5 24.61 -26.80 -7.71
C CYS A 5 23.77 -25.87 -8.61
N MET A 6 23.41 -24.68 -8.11
CA MET A 6 22.68 -23.68 -8.91
C MET A 6 23.50 -23.20 -10.09
N ARG A 7 24.77 -22.83 -9.89
CA ARG A 7 25.66 -22.39 -10.99
C ARG A 7 25.94 -23.48 -12.02
N GLN A 8 25.96 -24.75 -11.61
CA GLN A 8 26.08 -25.88 -12.53
C GLN A 8 24.81 -26.08 -13.37
N ALA A 9 23.63 -25.88 -12.77
CA ALA A 9 22.37 -26.01 -13.47
C ALA A 9 22.08 -24.81 -14.40
N ASP A 10 22.39 -23.60 -13.94
CA ASP A 10 22.19 -22.36 -14.68
C ASP A 10 23.26 -21.31 -14.27
N PRO A 11 24.31 -21.11 -15.09
CA PRO A 11 25.33 -20.10 -14.84
C PRO A 11 24.91 -18.69 -15.30
N THR A 12 23.72 -18.52 -15.89
CA THR A 12 23.31 -17.24 -16.52
C THR A 12 22.62 -16.28 -15.57
N ARG A 13 22.30 -16.72 -14.34
CA ARG A 13 21.58 -15.93 -13.33
C ARG A 13 22.37 -15.88 -12.02
N PRO A 14 22.36 -14.74 -11.31
CA PRO A 14 23.06 -14.60 -10.04
C PRO A 14 22.40 -15.46 -8.96
N VAL A 15 23.23 -16.13 -8.16
CA VAL A 15 22.79 -16.82 -6.94
C VAL A 15 22.66 -15.81 -5.81
N ILE A 16 21.51 -15.82 -5.15
CA ILE A 16 21.16 -14.95 -4.02
C ILE A 16 20.40 -15.74 -2.95
N SER A 17 20.50 -15.31 -1.69
CA SER A 17 19.62 -15.70 -0.59
C SER A 17 19.17 -14.47 0.18
N ALA A 18 18.09 -14.59 0.93
CA ALA A 18 17.60 -13.56 1.84
C ALA A 18 18.19 -13.74 3.24
N MET A 19 18.92 -12.75 3.75
CA MET A 19 19.49 -12.77 5.10
C MET A 19 18.70 -11.84 6.02
N THR A 20 18.32 -12.36 7.19
CA THR A 20 17.63 -11.61 8.24
C THR A 20 18.27 -11.89 9.60
N THR A 21 18.21 -10.93 10.51
CA THR A 21 18.61 -11.11 11.92
C THR A 21 17.71 -10.26 12.79
N TRP A 22 17.37 -10.78 13.97
CA TRP A 22 16.61 -10.07 14.98
C TRP A 22 17.45 -9.79 16.25
N ASP A 23 18.47 -10.63 16.52
CA ASP A 23 19.14 -10.67 17.83
C ASP A 23 20.67 -10.92 17.76
N LYS A 24 21.30 -10.90 16.56
CA LYS A 24 22.72 -11.29 16.35
C LYS A 24 23.52 -10.33 15.46
N ASP A 25 24.84 -10.41 15.57
CA ASP A 25 25.83 -9.71 14.72
C ASP A 25 25.57 -9.98 13.24
N TRP A 26 25.32 -8.91 12.48
CA TRP A 26 25.00 -8.97 11.05
C TRP A 26 26.17 -9.51 10.21
N GLU A 27 27.40 -9.23 10.64
CA GLU A 27 28.63 -9.68 10.00
C GLU A 27 28.79 -11.20 10.00
N ILE A 28 28.02 -11.93 10.82
CA ILE A 28 27.99 -13.41 10.78
C ILE A 28 27.62 -13.94 9.39
N PHE A 29 26.89 -13.15 8.59
CA PHE A 29 26.50 -13.51 7.24
C PHE A 29 27.59 -13.27 6.19
N ASP A 30 28.73 -12.66 6.52
CA ASP A 30 29.76 -12.35 5.52
C ASP A 30 30.27 -13.57 4.75
N PRO A 31 30.59 -14.71 5.38
CA PRO A 31 31.00 -15.90 4.63
C PRO A 31 29.90 -16.41 3.70
N LEU A 32 28.63 -16.25 4.10
CA LEU A 32 27.49 -16.63 3.28
C LEU A 32 27.32 -15.66 2.10
N MET A 33 27.39 -14.35 2.35
CA MET A 33 27.35 -13.30 1.32
C MET A 33 28.46 -13.47 0.30
N ALA A 34 29.68 -13.83 0.73
CA ALA A 34 30.81 -14.09 -0.16
C ALA A 34 30.60 -15.31 -1.09
N ALA A 35 29.68 -16.22 -0.75
CA ALA A 35 29.33 -17.35 -1.61
C ALA A 35 28.25 -17.01 -2.66
N HIS A 36 27.61 -15.85 -2.55
CA HIS A 36 26.55 -15.37 -3.43
C HIS A 36 27.07 -14.34 -4.45
N ASP A 37 26.36 -14.21 -5.57
CA ASP A 37 26.68 -13.22 -6.61
C ASP A 37 26.02 -11.86 -6.28
N VAL A 38 24.87 -11.89 -5.60
CA VAL A 38 24.18 -10.72 -5.03
C VAL A 38 23.77 -11.05 -3.60
N CYS A 39 23.87 -10.07 -2.69
CA CYS A 39 23.58 -10.25 -1.26
C CYS A 39 22.18 -9.70 -0.94
N GLY A 40 21.30 -10.59 -0.46
CA GLY A 40 19.92 -10.23 -0.10
C GLY A 40 19.78 -9.78 1.36
N TYR A 41 19.18 -8.61 1.56
CA TYR A 41 18.98 -8.01 2.88
C TYR A 41 17.47 -8.02 3.17
N ASN A 42 17.02 -8.76 4.17
CA ASN A 42 15.63 -8.67 4.64
C ASN A 42 15.56 -7.66 5.78
N TYR A 43 14.84 -6.55 5.58
CA TYR A 43 14.59 -5.49 6.57
C TYR A 43 15.84 -4.76 7.10
N GLU A 44 16.99 -4.95 6.45
CA GLU A 44 18.30 -4.55 6.95
C GLU A 44 19.06 -3.61 5.99
N LEU A 45 18.41 -3.04 4.96
CA LEU A 45 19.07 -2.18 3.97
C LEU A 45 19.79 -0.97 4.57
N ARG A 46 19.38 -0.51 5.77
CA ARG A 46 20.09 0.50 6.56
C ARG A 46 21.58 0.20 6.79
N ARG A 47 21.99 -1.07 6.71
CA ARG A 47 23.38 -1.51 6.88
C ARG A 47 24.22 -1.38 5.61
N ALA A 48 23.59 -1.23 4.44
CA ALA A 48 24.27 -1.24 3.15
C ALA A 48 25.43 -0.23 3.06
N PRO A 49 25.35 1.02 3.57
CA PRO A 49 26.48 1.94 3.55
C PRO A 49 27.70 1.48 4.34
N ALA A 50 27.51 0.96 5.55
CA ALA A 50 28.61 0.46 6.36
C ALA A 50 29.22 -0.81 5.76
N ASP A 51 28.39 -1.70 5.23
CA ASP A 51 28.86 -2.90 4.55
C ASP A 51 29.61 -2.60 3.26
N HIS A 52 29.20 -1.60 2.49
CA HIS A 52 29.91 -1.21 1.28
C HIS A 52 31.31 -0.66 1.60
N GLN A 53 31.50 0.07 2.70
CA GLN A 53 32.84 0.49 3.14
C GLN A 53 33.73 -0.70 3.48
N ARG A 54 33.16 -1.74 4.08
CA ARG A 54 33.88 -2.93 4.53
C ARG A 54 34.13 -3.94 3.41
N VAL A 55 33.17 -4.10 2.51
CA VAL A 55 33.21 -5.03 1.36
C VAL A 55 32.70 -4.30 0.10
N PRO A 56 33.53 -3.45 -0.54
CA PRO A 56 33.09 -2.60 -1.66
C PRO A 56 32.61 -3.37 -2.90
N SER A 57 33.02 -4.63 -3.06
CA SER A 57 32.58 -5.50 -4.17
C SER A 57 31.17 -6.07 -3.99
N ARG A 58 30.54 -5.87 -2.83
CA ARG A 58 29.21 -6.42 -2.53
C ARG A 58 28.13 -5.70 -3.34
N ILE A 59 27.39 -6.47 -4.13
CA ILE A 59 26.14 -6.02 -4.76
C ILE A 59 25.01 -6.37 -3.78
N ILE A 60 24.19 -5.39 -3.45
CA ILE A 60 23.17 -5.47 -2.40
C ILE A 60 21.78 -5.34 -3.02
N LEU A 61 20.87 -6.22 -2.62
CA LEU A 61 19.45 -6.12 -2.93
C LEU A 61 18.67 -6.23 -1.63
N GLN A 62 17.73 -5.32 -1.36
CA GLN A 62 16.79 -5.55 -0.27
C GLN A 62 15.74 -6.56 -0.74
N THR A 63 15.82 -7.77 -0.19
CA THR A 63 14.99 -8.92 -0.60
C THR A 63 13.63 -8.94 0.09
N GLU A 64 13.51 -8.28 1.25
CA GLU A 64 12.23 -7.97 1.91
C GLU A 64 12.31 -6.62 2.61
N SER A 65 11.22 -5.85 2.57
CA SER A 65 11.12 -4.58 3.27
C SER A 65 9.74 -4.30 3.84
N TYR A 66 9.68 -3.45 4.86
CA TYR A 66 8.40 -3.04 5.44
C TYR A 66 7.69 -2.03 4.54
N PRO A 67 6.35 -2.10 4.41
CA PRO A 67 5.60 -1.15 3.62
C PRO A 67 5.78 0.31 4.05
N ARG A 68 5.85 0.54 5.37
CA ARG A 68 6.06 1.85 6.01
C ARG A 68 7.39 2.52 5.66
N ASP A 69 8.42 1.74 5.32
CA ASP A 69 9.77 2.25 5.07
C ASP A 69 10.01 2.60 3.59
N ALA A 70 8.96 2.66 2.78
CA ALA A 70 9.05 2.84 1.33
C ALA A 70 9.96 4.00 0.89
N PHE A 71 9.88 5.16 1.56
CA PHE A 71 10.75 6.31 1.25
C PHE A 71 12.20 6.05 1.63
N ALA A 72 12.46 5.59 2.86
CA ALA A 72 13.80 5.36 3.35
C ALA A 72 14.54 4.33 2.48
N ASN A 73 13.84 3.26 2.07
CA ASN A 73 14.38 2.24 1.17
C ASN A 73 14.63 2.81 -0.23
N TRP A 74 13.67 3.55 -0.78
CA TRP A 74 13.85 4.23 -2.07
C TRP A 74 15.06 5.16 -2.06
N THR A 75 15.23 5.99 -1.03
CA THR A 75 16.39 6.89 -0.89
C THR A 75 17.70 6.10 -0.89
N LEU A 76 17.78 4.97 -0.17
CA LEU A 76 18.97 4.13 -0.15
C LEU A 76 19.26 3.51 -1.51
N VAL A 77 18.23 3.08 -2.25
CA VAL A 77 18.38 2.57 -3.63
C VAL A 77 18.86 3.67 -4.57
N GLN A 78 18.28 4.87 -4.51
CA GLN A 78 18.65 5.98 -5.41
C GLN A 78 20.05 6.54 -5.14
N SER A 79 20.47 6.55 -3.86
CA SER A 79 21.70 7.22 -3.45
C SER A 79 22.94 6.33 -3.52
N ASN A 80 22.77 5.01 -3.73
CA ASN A 80 23.86 4.04 -3.63
C ASN A 80 23.84 3.08 -4.83
N ASN A 81 24.80 3.21 -5.73
CA ASN A 81 24.89 2.38 -6.95
C ASN A 81 25.14 0.89 -6.69
N TYR A 82 25.56 0.52 -5.48
CA TYR A 82 25.74 -0.86 -5.02
C TYR A 82 24.45 -1.47 -4.44
N VAL A 83 23.38 -0.68 -4.28
CA VAL A 83 22.04 -1.16 -3.90
C VAL A 83 21.19 -1.19 -5.15
N ILE A 84 20.87 -2.39 -5.65
CA ILE A 84 20.26 -2.57 -6.97
C ILE A 84 18.73 -2.62 -6.95
N GLY A 85 18.09 -2.58 -5.77
CA GLY A 85 16.64 -2.56 -5.65
C GLY A 85 16.10 -2.91 -4.27
N ASP A 86 14.76 -2.99 -4.21
CA ASP A 86 13.95 -3.26 -3.04
C ASP A 86 12.73 -4.11 -3.40
N PHE A 87 12.46 -5.15 -2.61
CA PHE A 87 11.26 -5.97 -2.68
C PHE A 87 10.46 -5.80 -1.39
N VAL A 88 9.33 -5.13 -1.48
CA VAL A 88 8.43 -4.95 -0.34
C VAL A 88 7.72 -6.26 0.04
N TRP A 89 7.59 -6.50 1.34
CA TRP A 89 6.64 -7.44 1.91
C TRP A 89 5.29 -6.74 2.21
N THR A 90 4.25 -6.88 1.39
CA THR A 90 4.18 -7.61 0.11
C THR A 90 3.59 -6.74 -1.00
N ALA A 91 3.63 -7.25 -2.23
CA ALA A 91 2.94 -6.61 -3.36
C ALA A 91 1.42 -6.77 -3.25
N LEU A 92 0.95 -7.97 -2.91
CA LEU A 92 -0.46 -8.35 -2.80
C LEU A 92 -0.67 -9.03 -1.44
N ASP A 93 -1.80 -8.73 -0.79
CA ASP A 93 -2.24 -9.50 0.37
C ASP A 93 -2.35 -10.98 0.03
N TYR A 94 -2.27 -11.85 1.03
CA TYR A 94 -2.35 -13.29 0.83
C TYR A 94 -2.99 -14.00 2.04
N LEU A 95 -3.45 -15.23 1.84
CA LEU A 95 -4.02 -16.06 2.91
C LEU A 95 -2.90 -16.78 3.69
N GLY A 96 -3.06 -16.91 5.01
CA GLY A 96 -1.99 -17.36 5.91
C GLY A 96 -1.27 -16.19 6.57
N GLU A 97 -0.20 -16.49 7.34
CA GLU A 97 0.45 -15.54 8.28
C GLU A 97 -0.58 -14.64 8.98
N SER A 98 -1.67 -15.27 9.45
CA SER A 98 -2.93 -14.61 9.75
C SER A 98 -2.74 -13.43 10.71
N GLY A 99 -3.01 -12.22 10.23
CA GLY A 99 -2.85 -10.99 10.99
C GLY A 99 -1.52 -10.27 10.79
N ILE A 100 -0.59 -10.75 9.97
CA ILE A 100 0.58 -9.93 9.64
C ILE A 100 0.14 -8.64 8.92
N GLY A 101 0.67 -7.51 9.36
CA GLY A 101 0.33 -6.20 8.80
C GLY A 101 -1.05 -5.66 9.15
N HIS A 102 -1.77 -6.27 10.09
CA HIS A 102 -3.01 -5.70 10.60
C HIS A 102 -2.75 -4.48 11.50
N TRP A 103 -3.77 -3.64 11.65
CA TRP A 103 -3.92 -2.75 12.80
C TRP A 103 -5.06 -3.27 13.66
N TYR A 104 -5.10 -2.82 14.91
CA TYR A 104 -6.16 -3.17 15.84
C TYR A 104 -6.62 -1.92 16.60
N TYR A 105 -7.89 -1.91 17.01
CA TYR A 105 -8.40 -0.91 17.91
C TYR A 105 -8.05 -1.30 19.36
N SER A 106 -7.96 -0.34 20.28
CA SER A 106 -7.65 -0.59 21.69
C SER A 106 -8.63 -1.52 22.44
N GLY A 107 -9.77 -1.87 21.85
CA GLY A 107 -10.72 -2.87 22.36
C GLY A 107 -10.53 -4.28 21.79
N ASP A 108 -9.71 -4.43 20.76
CA ASP A 108 -9.43 -5.71 20.10
C ASP A 108 -8.25 -6.44 20.76
N ALA A 109 -7.96 -7.67 20.31
CA ALA A 109 -6.77 -8.39 20.70
C ALA A 109 -5.51 -7.67 20.18
N PRO A 110 -4.62 -7.16 21.05
CA PRO A 110 -3.44 -6.43 20.61
C PRO A 110 -2.29 -7.35 20.21
N GLY A 111 -1.26 -6.78 19.61
CA GLY A 111 0.04 -7.42 19.42
C GLY A 111 0.26 -7.96 18.01
N GLU A 112 1.31 -8.74 17.86
CA GLU A 112 1.76 -9.26 16.57
C GLU A 112 1.22 -10.66 16.29
N HIS A 113 1.16 -11.05 15.01
CA HIS A 113 0.56 -12.32 14.59
C HIS A 113 1.26 -13.58 15.14
N TRP A 114 2.53 -13.49 15.54
CA TRP A 114 3.26 -14.60 16.18
C TRP A 114 3.04 -14.67 17.70
N GLU A 115 2.39 -13.67 18.31
CA GLU A 115 2.21 -13.61 19.76
C GLU A 115 0.97 -14.34 20.23
N ARG A 116 -0.06 -14.44 19.39
CA ARG A 116 -1.36 -15.03 19.74
C ARG A 116 -2.21 -15.34 18.52
N ASP A 117 -3.28 -16.10 18.76
CA ASP A 117 -4.34 -16.29 17.78
C ASP A 117 -5.13 -14.98 17.58
N LEU A 118 -5.28 -14.57 16.32
CA LEU A 118 -5.95 -13.33 15.93
C LEU A 118 -7.22 -13.59 15.10
N PHE A 119 -7.90 -14.73 15.30
CA PHE A 119 -9.20 -14.96 14.66
C PHE A 119 -10.13 -13.75 14.91
N PRO A 120 -10.78 -13.16 13.89
CA PRO A 120 -11.07 -13.73 12.56
C PRO A 120 -10.09 -13.36 11.43
N TRP A 121 -8.88 -12.85 11.72
CA TRP A 121 -7.88 -12.65 10.69
C TRP A 121 -7.50 -14.00 10.05
N HIS A 122 -7.67 -14.12 8.73
CA HIS A 122 -7.34 -15.32 7.95
C HIS A 122 -6.16 -15.12 6.99
N GLY A 123 -5.73 -13.87 6.80
CA GLY A 123 -4.70 -13.51 5.86
C GLY A 123 -3.81 -12.39 6.37
N ALA A 124 -2.81 -12.12 5.56
CA ALA A 124 -1.86 -11.02 5.67
C ALA A 124 -2.45 -9.76 5.05
N TYR A 125 -2.48 -8.66 5.82
CA TYR A 125 -2.88 -7.33 5.36
C TYR A 125 -1.67 -6.42 5.10
N CYS A 126 -0.53 -6.98 4.70
CA CYS A 126 0.71 -6.23 4.46
C CYS A 126 0.95 -5.88 2.98
N GLY A 127 0.02 -6.24 2.09
CA GLY A 127 0.10 -5.99 0.65
C GLY A 127 -0.18 -4.53 0.29
N GLY A 128 0.49 -4.04 -0.75
CA GLY A 128 0.09 -2.79 -1.41
C GLY A 128 -1.21 -2.92 -2.23
N ILE A 129 -1.57 -4.15 -2.60
CA ILE A 129 -2.82 -4.52 -3.28
C ILE A 129 -3.57 -5.48 -2.35
N ASP A 130 -4.87 -5.31 -2.19
CA ASP A 130 -5.69 -6.18 -1.35
C ASP A 130 -5.98 -7.54 -2.00
N LEU A 131 -6.60 -8.47 -1.26
CA LEU A 131 -6.96 -9.81 -1.74
C LEU A 131 -7.91 -9.80 -2.96
N LEU A 132 -8.59 -8.68 -3.21
CA LEU A 132 -9.53 -8.51 -4.33
C LEU A 132 -8.85 -7.89 -5.56
N GLY A 133 -7.57 -7.51 -5.46
CA GLY A 133 -6.80 -6.89 -6.53
C GLY A 133 -6.87 -5.36 -6.55
N TRP A 134 -7.43 -4.71 -5.54
CA TRP A 134 -7.48 -3.25 -5.45
C TRP A 134 -6.20 -2.69 -4.84
N ARG A 135 -5.64 -1.65 -5.45
CA ARG A 135 -4.50 -0.94 -4.90
C ARG A 135 -4.96 -0.19 -3.64
N LYS A 136 -4.18 -0.31 -2.57
CA LYS A 136 -4.29 0.49 -1.34
C LYS A 136 -3.48 1.80 -1.51
N PRO A 137 -3.73 2.86 -0.72
CA PRO A 137 -3.00 4.12 -0.84
C PRO A 137 -1.47 3.97 -0.83
N ILE A 138 -0.93 3.08 0.01
CA ILE A 138 0.52 2.83 0.07
C ILE A 138 1.11 2.34 -1.26
N SER A 139 0.33 1.65 -2.10
CA SER A 139 0.74 1.25 -3.44
C SER A 139 0.86 2.43 -4.39
N HIS A 140 -0.05 3.41 -4.30
CA HIS A 140 0.04 4.67 -5.06
C HIS A 140 1.27 5.47 -4.66
N TYR A 141 1.51 5.60 -3.35
CA TYR A 141 2.72 6.24 -2.86
C TYR A 141 4.00 5.57 -3.38
N ARG A 142 4.12 4.24 -3.23
CA ARG A 142 5.30 3.50 -3.70
C ARG A 142 5.49 3.62 -5.21
N SER A 143 4.42 3.53 -5.98
CA SER A 143 4.48 3.71 -7.42
C SER A 143 5.02 5.09 -7.79
N MET A 144 4.57 6.16 -7.13
CA MET A 144 5.13 7.50 -7.35
C MET A 144 6.62 7.55 -7.03
N LEU A 145 7.13 6.87 -6.00
CA LEU A 145 8.57 6.87 -5.73
C LEU A 145 9.39 6.38 -6.94
N TYR A 146 8.94 5.33 -7.62
CA TYR A 146 9.69 4.69 -8.71
C TYR A 146 9.25 5.07 -10.12
N ASN A 147 8.05 5.62 -10.29
CA ASN A 147 7.41 5.84 -11.60
C ASN A 147 6.81 7.26 -11.72
N ASN A 148 6.51 7.65 -12.95
CA ASN A 148 5.85 8.92 -13.30
C ASN A 148 4.47 8.70 -13.95
N THR A 149 3.88 7.50 -13.81
CA THR A 149 2.56 7.16 -14.41
C THR A 149 1.37 7.74 -13.65
N GLU A 150 1.61 8.22 -12.43
CA GLU A 150 0.64 8.92 -11.59
C GLU A 150 1.38 10.04 -10.85
N GLN A 151 0.72 11.17 -10.66
CA GLN A 151 1.38 12.40 -10.17
C GLN A 151 0.71 12.98 -8.91
N LEU A 152 -0.58 12.67 -8.68
CA LEU A 152 -1.34 13.14 -7.53
C LEU A 152 -2.28 12.05 -7.01
N TYR A 153 -2.30 11.85 -5.70
CA TYR A 153 -3.19 10.90 -5.02
C TYR A 153 -3.72 11.52 -3.73
N LEU A 154 -5.00 11.28 -3.42
CA LEU A 154 -5.69 11.83 -2.26
C LEU A 154 -6.37 10.70 -1.50
N ALA A 155 -6.05 10.59 -0.22
CA ALA A 155 -6.67 9.61 0.67
C ALA A 155 -6.83 10.19 2.08
N VAL A 156 -7.59 9.50 2.92
CA VAL A 156 -7.93 9.94 4.27
C VAL A 156 -7.56 8.85 5.23
N ARG A 157 -6.77 9.19 6.24
CA ARG A 157 -6.46 8.29 7.34
C ARG A 157 -7.74 8.01 8.09
N GLU A 158 -7.98 6.74 8.37
CA GLU A 158 -9.07 6.35 9.23
C GLU A 158 -8.90 7.03 10.58
N PRO A 159 -9.90 7.81 11.03
CA PRO A 159 -9.84 8.43 12.32
C PRO A 159 -10.06 7.40 13.42
N ASN A 160 -9.46 7.65 14.58
CA ASN A 160 -9.73 6.85 15.78
C ASN A 160 -11.23 6.91 16.13
N PRO A 161 -11.96 5.79 16.14
CA PRO A 161 -13.37 5.78 16.53
C PRO A 161 -13.48 5.89 18.04
N ASP A 162 -14.08 6.96 18.57
CA ASP A 162 -14.21 7.15 20.02
C ASP A 162 -14.98 6.00 20.70
N PRO A 163 -14.49 5.45 21.83
CA PRO A 163 -13.30 5.84 22.61
C PRO A 163 -12.01 5.07 22.23
N LEU A 164 -12.02 4.34 21.13
CA LEU A 164 -10.96 3.44 20.70
C LEU A 164 -9.80 4.18 20.03
N GLN A 165 -8.61 3.58 20.08
CA GLN A 165 -7.40 4.06 19.38
C GLN A 165 -6.86 2.98 18.45
N ILE A 166 -6.45 3.37 17.25
CA ILE A 166 -5.79 2.50 16.27
C ILE A 166 -4.32 2.33 16.64
N THR A 167 -3.85 1.09 16.65
CA THR A 167 -2.43 0.73 16.80
C THR A 167 -2.00 -0.15 15.63
N GLU A 168 -0.86 0.19 15.02
CA GLU A 168 -0.28 -0.55 13.89
C GLU A 168 0.68 -1.65 14.37
N THR A 169 0.67 -2.79 13.68
CA THR A 169 1.76 -3.79 13.78
C THR A 169 2.93 -3.47 12.86
N LYS A 170 4.05 -4.19 12.99
CA LYS A 170 5.30 -3.94 12.24
C LYS A 170 5.13 -3.81 10.73
N TRP A 171 4.36 -4.70 10.10
CA TRP A 171 4.13 -4.68 8.65
C TRP A 171 2.94 -3.82 8.22
N ALA A 172 2.23 -3.22 9.17
CA ALA A 172 1.08 -2.39 8.87
C ALA A 172 1.50 -1.00 8.39
N VAL A 173 0.59 -0.38 7.66
CA VAL A 173 0.52 1.07 7.47
C VAL A 173 -0.79 1.55 8.06
N TRP A 174 -0.89 2.86 8.32
CA TRP A 174 -2.11 3.41 8.88
C TRP A 174 -3.29 3.09 7.95
N PRO A 175 -4.41 2.57 8.46
CA PRO A 175 -5.61 2.36 7.64
C PRO A 175 -6.01 3.66 6.96
N THR A 176 -5.94 3.68 5.64
CA THR A 176 -6.10 4.89 4.85
C THR A 176 -6.98 4.55 3.66
N TRP A 177 -7.92 5.42 3.33
CA TRP A 177 -9.02 5.12 2.42
C TRP A 177 -9.26 6.25 1.43
N GLU A 178 -9.65 5.91 0.20
CA GLU A 178 -10.07 6.85 -0.84
C GLU A 178 -11.53 7.31 -0.65
N SER A 179 -11.88 7.77 0.57
CA SER A 179 -13.24 8.15 0.94
C SER A 179 -13.28 9.43 1.77
N TRP A 180 -14.22 10.32 1.43
CA TRP A 180 -14.62 11.45 2.27
C TRP A 180 -15.99 11.20 2.94
N THR A 181 -16.25 9.97 3.36
CA THR A 181 -17.50 9.55 4.01
C THR A 181 -17.21 8.98 5.40
N TRP A 182 -17.37 9.82 6.43
CA TRP A 182 -16.99 9.54 7.82
C TRP A 182 -18.14 9.87 8.79
N PRO A 183 -19.27 9.13 8.73
CA PRO A 183 -20.42 9.41 9.59
C PRO A 183 -20.05 9.30 11.08
N GLY A 184 -20.50 10.26 11.89
CA GLY A 184 -20.18 10.32 13.32
C GLY A 184 -18.91 11.12 13.65
N PHE A 185 -18.21 11.63 12.62
CA PHE A 185 -17.05 12.50 12.76
C PHE A 185 -17.34 13.95 12.41
N GLU A 186 -18.61 14.36 12.26
CA GLU A 186 -18.97 15.74 11.90
C GLU A 186 -18.33 16.76 12.86
N GLY A 187 -17.59 17.70 12.28
CA GLY A 187 -16.85 18.73 13.01
C GLY A 187 -15.55 18.26 13.65
N LYS A 188 -15.26 16.95 13.69
CA LYS A 188 -13.99 16.43 14.20
C LYS A 188 -12.88 16.59 13.17
N GLU A 189 -11.65 16.70 13.65
CA GLU A 189 -10.47 16.80 12.80
C GLU A 189 -10.07 15.45 12.23
N LEU A 190 -9.99 15.36 10.90
CA LEU A 190 -9.48 14.20 10.16
C LEU A 190 -8.12 14.51 9.56
N GLN A 191 -7.29 13.48 9.40
CA GLN A 191 -6.01 13.58 8.73
C GLN A 191 -6.16 13.16 7.26
N VAL A 192 -5.94 14.11 6.35
CA VAL A 192 -5.97 13.90 4.90
C VAL A 192 -4.54 13.78 4.39
N GLU A 193 -4.24 12.69 3.68
CA GLU A 193 -2.94 12.48 3.05
C GLU A 193 -3.01 12.74 1.54
N VAL A 194 -2.05 13.51 1.05
CA VAL A 194 -1.87 13.77 -0.38
C VAL A 194 -0.48 13.29 -0.78
N TYR A 195 -0.40 12.41 -1.76
CA TYR A 195 0.87 12.00 -2.38
C TYR A 195 1.02 12.73 -3.70
N SER A 196 2.18 13.35 -3.93
CA SER A 196 2.33 14.28 -5.04
C SER A 196 3.77 14.34 -5.56
N LYS A 197 3.88 14.32 -6.89
CA LYS A 197 5.11 14.64 -7.63
C LYS A 197 5.25 16.12 -7.97
N TYR A 198 4.18 16.89 -7.79
CA TYR A 198 4.25 18.34 -7.93
C TYR A 198 5.05 18.96 -6.78
N PRO A 199 5.72 20.11 -6.97
CA PRO A 199 6.47 20.78 -5.89
C PRO A 199 5.61 21.13 -4.66
N LYS A 200 4.32 21.38 -4.87
CA LYS A 200 3.39 21.82 -3.83
C LYS A 200 1.99 21.32 -4.15
N VAL A 201 1.17 21.16 -3.13
CA VAL A 201 -0.26 20.88 -3.26
C VAL A 201 -1.09 21.88 -2.46
N ARG A 202 -2.33 22.10 -2.90
CA ARG A 202 -3.34 22.92 -2.23
C ARG A 202 -4.56 22.07 -1.95
N LEU A 203 -5.08 22.12 -0.74
CA LEU A 203 -6.28 21.37 -0.34
C LEU A 203 -7.46 22.31 -0.18
N TYR A 204 -8.61 21.91 -0.74
CA TYR A 204 -9.88 22.61 -0.62
C TYR A 204 -10.95 21.68 -0.06
N LEU A 205 -11.78 22.20 0.83
CA LEU A 205 -13.03 21.55 1.26
C LEU A 205 -14.19 22.46 0.86
N ASN A 206 -15.12 21.95 0.06
CA ASN A 206 -16.29 22.72 -0.41
C ASN A 206 -15.89 24.07 -1.02
N LYS A 207 -14.85 24.06 -1.87
CA LYS A 207 -14.24 25.23 -2.53
C LYS A 207 -13.55 26.23 -1.59
N LYS A 208 -13.52 25.97 -0.29
CA LYS A 208 -12.77 26.77 0.69
C LYS A 208 -11.35 26.22 0.82
N LEU A 209 -10.36 27.10 0.70
CA LEU A 209 -8.96 26.76 0.93
C LEU A 209 -8.75 26.30 2.37
N ILE A 210 -8.18 25.10 2.54
CA ILE A 210 -7.70 24.58 3.82
C ILE A 210 -6.25 24.97 4.03
N GLY A 211 -5.40 24.78 3.02
CA GLY A 211 -4.00 25.16 3.09
C GLY A 211 -3.19 24.71 1.88
N GLU A 212 -1.90 25.05 1.90
CA GLU A 212 -0.90 24.62 0.93
C GLU A 212 0.27 23.97 1.67
N GLN A 213 0.85 22.91 1.09
CA GLN A 213 2.07 22.26 1.62
C GLN A 213 2.98 21.85 0.48
N ALA A 214 4.30 21.97 0.69
CA ALA A 214 5.31 21.47 -0.23
C ALA A 214 5.31 19.93 -0.23
N THR A 215 5.58 19.33 -1.39
CA THR A 215 5.61 17.88 -1.59
C THR A 215 6.88 17.46 -2.34
N THR A 216 8.00 18.04 -1.94
CA THR A 216 9.32 17.70 -2.50
C THR A 216 9.91 16.46 -1.82
N GLU A 217 11.10 16.03 -2.23
CA GLU A 217 11.83 14.96 -1.56
C GLU A 217 12.03 15.24 -0.05
N ALA A 218 12.17 16.51 0.36
CA ALA A 218 12.27 16.89 1.77
C ALA A 218 10.98 16.58 2.58
N GLN A 219 9.83 16.52 1.92
CA GLN A 219 8.55 16.09 2.51
C GLN A 219 8.21 14.65 2.11
N GLN A 220 9.18 13.91 1.56
CA GLN A 220 8.98 12.55 1.08
C GLN A 220 7.86 12.44 0.03
N PHE A 221 7.63 13.48 -0.77
CA PHE A 221 6.53 13.53 -1.75
C PHE A 221 5.13 13.37 -1.14
N LYS A 222 4.95 13.72 0.14
CA LYS A 222 3.68 13.66 0.87
C LYS A 222 3.32 15.01 1.52
N ALA A 223 2.03 15.27 1.66
CA ALA A 223 1.48 16.33 2.50
C ALA A 223 0.36 15.76 3.36
N THR A 224 0.25 16.24 4.61
CA THR A 224 -0.81 15.82 5.53
C THR A 224 -1.52 17.04 6.09
N PHE A 225 -2.84 17.08 5.93
CA PHE A 225 -3.68 18.19 6.38
C PHE A 225 -4.64 17.73 7.47
N THR A 226 -4.77 18.55 8.52
CA THR A 226 -5.84 18.42 9.51
C THR A 226 -7.08 19.16 9.00
N VAL A 227 -8.20 18.45 8.81
CA VAL A 227 -9.41 19.00 8.19
C VAL A 227 -10.63 18.72 9.08
N PRO A 228 -11.38 19.74 9.53
CA PRO A 228 -12.64 19.51 10.22
C PRO A 228 -13.64 18.87 9.26
N TYR A 229 -14.10 17.67 9.57
CA TYR A 229 -14.97 16.91 8.67
C TYR A 229 -16.32 17.61 8.52
N THR A 230 -16.69 17.82 7.27
CA THR A 230 -18.02 18.23 6.86
C THR A 230 -18.30 17.56 5.53
N SER A 231 -19.53 17.07 5.37
CA SER A 231 -19.97 16.45 4.12
C SER A 231 -19.75 17.39 2.92
N GLY A 232 -19.35 16.81 1.79
CA GLY A 232 -19.21 17.50 0.53
C GLY A 232 -18.03 17.01 -0.29
N GLU A 233 -17.25 17.94 -0.84
CA GLU A 233 -16.19 17.65 -1.80
C GLU A 233 -14.83 18.13 -1.29
N LEU A 234 -13.88 17.20 -1.24
CA LEU A 234 -12.49 17.43 -0.89
C LEU A 234 -11.64 17.37 -2.17
N ASN A 235 -10.90 18.44 -2.47
CA ASN A 235 -10.07 18.54 -3.66
C ASN A 235 -8.62 18.82 -3.27
N ALA A 236 -7.71 17.92 -3.63
CA ALA A 236 -6.28 18.19 -3.64
C ALA A 236 -5.87 18.64 -5.03
N VAL A 237 -5.10 19.72 -5.11
CA VAL A 237 -4.68 20.32 -6.38
C VAL A 237 -3.16 20.40 -6.41
N GLY A 238 -2.54 19.76 -7.39
CA GLY A 238 -1.12 19.86 -7.68
C GLY A 238 -0.76 21.22 -8.26
N LEU A 239 0.39 21.76 -7.85
CA LEU A 239 0.86 23.09 -8.27
C LEU A 239 2.24 23.04 -8.91
N THR A 240 2.38 23.63 -10.10
CA THR A 240 3.67 23.92 -10.75
C THR A 240 3.76 25.41 -11.05
N ASP A 241 4.84 26.07 -10.62
CA ASP A 241 5.00 27.53 -10.75
C ASP A 241 3.80 28.34 -10.23
N ASN A 242 3.18 27.85 -9.15
CA ASN A 242 1.93 28.34 -8.54
C ASN A 242 0.66 28.21 -9.40
N ASN A 243 0.73 27.56 -10.56
CA ASN A 243 -0.44 27.23 -11.37
C ASN A 243 -1.01 25.87 -10.97
N GLU A 244 -2.33 25.77 -10.91
CA GLU A 244 -3.06 24.52 -10.67
C GLU A 244 -2.99 23.65 -11.93
N VAL A 245 -2.50 22.41 -11.80
CA VAL A 245 -2.20 21.53 -12.95
C VAL A 245 -3.00 20.22 -12.96
N GLU A 246 -3.34 19.69 -11.80
CA GLU A 246 -4.09 18.44 -11.65
C GLU A 246 -4.92 18.48 -10.37
N THR A 247 -6.12 17.89 -10.40
CA THR A 247 -7.01 17.82 -9.24
C THR A 247 -7.39 16.36 -8.97
N ALA A 248 -7.20 15.93 -7.72
CA ALA A 248 -7.75 14.69 -7.18
C ALA A 248 -8.92 15.02 -6.25
N THR A 249 -10.03 14.31 -6.39
CA THR A 249 -11.29 14.63 -5.71
C THR A 249 -11.83 13.44 -4.94
N LEU A 250 -12.23 13.67 -3.69
CA LEU A 250 -13.07 12.75 -2.91
C LEU A 250 -14.41 13.42 -2.58
N LYS A 251 -15.49 12.65 -2.58
CA LYS A 251 -16.84 13.11 -2.28
C LYS A 251 -17.44 12.30 -1.15
N THR A 252 -18.22 12.95 -0.31
CA THR A 252 -19.07 12.25 0.66
C THR A 252 -20.18 11.54 -0.09
N SER A 253 -20.27 10.22 0.10
CA SER A 253 -21.36 9.39 -0.40
C SER A 253 -22.62 9.63 0.43
N GLY A 254 -23.76 9.68 -0.23
CA GLY A 254 -25.07 9.53 0.40
C GLY A 254 -25.31 8.09 0.88
N ASP A 255 -26.57 7.82 1.25
CA ASP A 255 -27.00 6.48 1.63
C ASP A 255 -26.84 5.48 0.47
N ALA A 256 -26.53 4.22 0.82
CA ALA A 256 -26.42 3.14 -0.15
C ALA A 256 -27.75 2.99 -0.91
N ALA A 257 -27.70 3.14 -2.23
CA ALA A 257 -28.89 3.15 -3.08
C ALA A 257 -28.81 2.15 -4.24
N ARG A 258 -27.60 1.83 -4.72
CA ARG A 258 -27.42 0.99 -5.92
C ARG A 258 -26.29 -0.01 -5.75
N ILE A 259 -26.44 -1.15 -6.43
CA ILE A 259 -25.36 -2.10 -6.70
C ILE A 259 -24.92 -1.89 -8.14
N LYS A 260 -23.64 -1.59 -8.34
CA LYS A 260 -23.03 -1.40 -9.66
C LYS A 260 -22.07 -2.55 -9.92
N LEU A 261 -22.27 -3.22 -11.05
CA LEU A 261 -21.43 -4.32 -11.51
C LEU A 261 -20.51 -3.82 -12.61
N LYS A 262 -19.21 -4.07 -12.48
CA LYS A 262 -18.20 -3.70 -13.47
C LYS A 262 -17.32 -4.88 -13.80
N ALA A 263 -17.51 -5.44 -15.00
CA ALA A 263 -16.61 -6.45 -15.54
C ALA A 263 -15.31 -5.81 -16.04
N ASP A 264 -14.19 -6.46 -15.78
CA ASP A 264 -12.89 -6.12 -16.39
C ASP A 264 -12.94 -6.30 -17.92
N ARG A 265 -13.64 -7.35 -18.39
CA ARG A 265 -13.88 -7.65 -19.80
C ARG A 265 -15.29 -8.20 -19.99
N THR A 266 -16.03 -7.66 -20.96
CA THR A 266 -17.42 -8.09 -21.24
C THR A 266 -17.50 -9.20 -22.28
N THR A 267 -16.38 -9.62 -22.86
CA THR A 267 -16.29 -10.74 -23.82
C THR A 267 -15.07 -11.58 -23.48
N ILE A 268 -15.28 -12.88 -23.34
CA ILE A 268 -14.24 -13.86 -23.00
C ILE A 268 -14.32 -15.07 -23.93
N SER A 269 -13.24 -15.83 -24.01
CA SER A 269 -13.16 -17.07 -24.77
C SER A 269 -13.95 -18.18 -24.08
N ALA A 270 -14.79 -18.91 -24.82
CA ALA A 270 -15.55 -20.05 -24.30
C ALA A 270 -14.68 -21.32 -24.18
N ASN A 271 -13.52 -21.22 -23.50
CA ASN A 271 -12.52 -22.30 -23.39
C ASN A 271 -12.43 -22.94 -22.00
N GLY A 272 -13.22 -22.47 -21.03
CA GLY A 272 -13.20 -22.98 -19.64
C GLY A 272 -11.99 -22.58 -18.80
N GLN A 273 -11.13 -21.70 -19.31
CA GLN A 273 -9.93 -21.18 -18.64
C GLN A 273 -9.90 -19.66 -18.58
N ASP A 274 -10.58 -18.99 -19.51
CA ASP A 274 -10.67 -17.54 -19.57
C ASP A 274 -11.61 -17.03 -18.47
N LEU A 275 -11.18 -15.99 -17.76
CA LEU A 275 -11.89 -15.45 -16.60
C LEU A 275 -12.28 -13.99 -16.84
N SER A 276 -13.45 -13.58 -16.37
CA SER A 276 -13.76 -12.17 -16.17
C SER A 276 -14.03 -11.93 -14.70
N PHE A 277 -13.40 -10.89 -14.16
CA PHE A 277 -13.62 -10.42 -12.80
C PHE A 277 -14.69 -9.34 -12.84
N ILE A 278 -15.76 -9.56 -12.07
CA ILE A 278 -16.87 -8.60 -11.95
C ILE A 278 -16.76 -7.95 -10.57
N ALA A 279 -16.34 -6.68 -10.56
CA ALA A 279 -16.38 -5.85 -9.36
C ALA A 279 -17.83 -5.51 -8.99
N VAL A 280 -18.13 -5.58 -7.70
CA VAL A 280 -19.44 -5.24 -7.13
C VAL A 280 -19.26 -4.02 -6.23
N GLU A 281 -19.76 -2.88 -6.67
CA GLU A 281 -19.66 -1.60 -5.96
C GLU A 281 -21.02 -1.25 -5.35
N ILE A 282 -21.05 -0.84 -4.08
CA ILE A 282 -22.22 -0.18 -3.48
C ILE A 282 -22.06 1.32 -3.63
N THR A 283 -23.04 1.97 -4.26
CA THR A 283 -23.02 3.41 -4.49
C THR A 283 -24.27 4.09 -3.95
N ASP A 284 -24.18 5.40 -3.75
CA ASP A 284 -25.36 6.25 -3.59
C ASP A 284 -26.09 6.48 -4.94
N ASN A 285 -27.08 7.38 -4.93
CA ASN A 285 -27.85 7.74 -6.12
C ASN A 285 -27.05 8.49 -7.19
N ASP A 286 -25.97 9.16 -6.80
CA ASP A 286 -25.09 9.95 -7.67
C ASP A 286 -23.89 9.13 -8.17
N GLY A 287 -23.78 7.87 -7.72
CA GLY A 287 -22.74 6.93 -8.14
C GLY A 287 -21.45 7.02 -7.34
N VAL A 288 -21.43 7.72 -6.20
CA VAL A 288 -20.28 7.77 -5.28
C VAL A 288 -20.19 6.44 -4.52
N ILE A 289 -19.00 5.84 -4.49
CA ILE A 289 -18.77 4.55 -3.82
C ILE A 289 -18.84 4.73 -2.30
N ARG A 290 -19.49 3.77 -1.63
CA ARG A 290 -19.58 3.70 -0.17
C ARG A 290 -18.62 2.60 0.33
N ILE A 291 -17.45 2.98 0.83
CA ILE A 291 -16.35 2.06 1.20
C ILE A 291 -16.67 1.24 2.48
N HIS A 292 -17.55 1.72 3.36
CA HIS A 292 -18.01 0.99 4.55
C HIS A 292 -19.54 0.74 4.53
N PRO A 293 -20.07 -0.06 3.60
CA PRO A 293 -21.48 -0.37 3.58
C PRO A 293 -21.80 -1.42 4.66
N SER A 294 -22.84 -1.20 5.45
CA SER A 294 -23.29 -2.12 6.50
C SER A 294 -24.09 -3.32 5.98
N ASN A 295 -24.28 -3.44 4.66
CA ASN A 295 -25.27 -4.33 4.07
C ASN A 295 -24.61 -5.59 3.51
N PRO A 296 -25.07 -6.80 3.87
CA PRO A 296 -24.65 -8.02 3.19
C PRO A 296 -25.12 -8.01 1.73
N ILE A 297 -24.25 -8.42 0.81
CA ILE A 297 -24.59 -8.58 -0.60
C ILE A 297 -24.82 -10.06 -0.88
N TYR A 298 -25.98 -10.38 -1.45
CA TYR A 298 -26.31 -11.74 -1.90
C TYR A 298 -26.19 -11.82 -3.41
N LEU A 299 -25.21 -12.61 -3.89
CA LEU A 299 -25.09 -12.95 -5.31
C LEU A 299 -25.65 -14.35 -5.53
N TYR A 300 -26.60 -14.48 -6.46
CA TYR A 300 -27.14 -15.78 -6.86
C TYR A 300 -26.46 -16.26 -8.13
N GLN A 301 -25.87 -17.45 -8.08
CA GLN A 301 -25.33 -18.11 -9.26
C GLN A 301 -26.48 -18.53 -10.17
N VAL A 302 -26.53 -17.98 -11.38
CA VAL A 302 -27.46 -18.43 -12.42
C VAL A 302 -26.70 -19.38 -13.35
N PRO A 303 -27.06 -20.67 -13.43
CA PRO A 303 -26.45 -21.59 -14.38
C PRO A 303 -26.64 -21.08 -15.80
N VAL A 304 -25.58 -21.17 -16.62
CA VAL A 304 -25.59 -20.70 -18.02
C VAL A 304 -26.71 -21.34 -18.83
N ASP A 305 -27.06 -22.58 -18.52
CA ASP A 305 -28.14 -23.33 -19.19
C ASP A 305 -29.53 -22.70 -18.96
N LYS A 306 -29.69 -21.88 -17.91
CA LYS A 306 -30.92 -21.16 -17.60
C LYS A 306 -31.00 -19.76 -18.20
N LEU A 307 -29.91 -19.23 -18.79
CA LEU A 307 -29.88 -17.90 -19.43
C LEU A 307 -30.22 -17.95 -20.93
N ARG A 308 -30.45 -19.14 -21.50
CA ARG A 308 -30.74 -19.36 -22.92
C ARG A 308 -32.23 -19.52 -23.27
N GLN A 309 -33.15 -19.11 -22.38
CA GLN A 309 -34.59 -19.00 -22.67
C GLN A 309 -34.99 -17.53 -22.76
#